data_AF-A0AAU6Z9J9-F1
#
_entry.id   AF-A0AAU6Z9J9-F1
#
_cell.length_a   1.000
_cell.length_b   1.000
_cell.length_c   1.000
_cell.angle_alpha   90.00
_cell.angle_beta   90.00
_cell.angle_gamma   90.00
#
_symmetry.space_group_name_H-M   'P 1'
#
loop_
_entity.id
_entity.type
_entity.pdbx_description
1 polymer ?
#
loop_
_entity_poly.entity_id
_entity_poly.type
_entity_poly.pdbx_seq_one_letter_code
_entity_poly.pdbx_strand_id
1 'polypeptide(L)'
;MNSATSPTSSTPPQPSCASFLSSVPCAIYASTSGTAGGRDLPWVASGSLRVELNSVNGDLYLSVRTDCAPISGPVEITGDTMTAGDIAIGAIGCPEELGRRDQWVLEFLKRPVNMTFGQDTLQWKSGADTLSFKSAAS
;
A
#
# COMPACT_ATOMS: atom_id res chain seq x y z
N MET A 1 10.84 50.32 21.16
CA MET A 1 9.60 49.54 20.98
C MET A 1 9.96 48.35 20.12
N ASN A 2 10.09 47.16 20.69
CA ASN A 2 10.47 45.95 19.96
C ASN A 2 9.21 45.25 19.45
N SER A 3 9.03 45.19 18.14
CA SER A 3 8.04 44.31 17.52
C SER A 3 8.71 42.98 17.24
N ALA A 4 8.41 41.96 18.04
CA ALA A 4 8.79 40.59 17.77
C ALA A 4 7.76 39.98 16.81
N THR A 5 8.17 39.72 15.57
CA THR A 5 7.45 38.82 14.67
C THR A 5 7.63 37.39 15.19
N SER A 6 6.55 36.79 15.70
CA SER A 6 6.51 35.35 15.97
C SER A 6 6.68 34.60 14.64
N PRO A 7 7.65 33.67 14.50
CA PRO A 7 7.68 32.80 13.34
C PRO A 7 6.53 31.79 13.45
N THR A 8 5.67 31.74 12.44
CA THR A 8 4.70 30.66 12.28
C THR A 8 5.48 29.38 11.99
N SER A 9 5.70 28.55 13.00
CA SER A 9 6.35 27.25 12.84
C SER A 9 5.33 26.27 12.27
N SER A 10 5.23 26.21 10.93
CA SER A 10 4.50 25.14 10.26
C SER A 10 5.38 23.88 10.26
N THR A 11 5.34 23.09 11.32
CA THR A 11 5.94 21.75 11.28
C THR A 11 5.23 20.95 10.18
N PRO A 12 5.95 20.42 9.17
CA PRO A 12 5.32 19.56 8.17
C PRO A 12 4.67 18.37 8.85
N PRO A 13 3.49 17.92 8.39
CA PRO A 13 2.86 16.75 8.97
C PRO A 13 3.78 15.54 8.76
N GLN A 14 4.15 14.89 9.86
CA GLN A 14 5.00 13.71 9.81
C GLN A 14 4.12 12.47 9.59
N PRO A 15 4.44 11.61 8.60
CA PRO A 15 3.77 10.33 8.47
C PRO A 15 4.06 9.47 9.70
N SER A 16 3.01 8.86 10.23
CA SER A 16 3.09 7.86 11.30
C SER A 16 2.64 6.51 10.78
N CYS A 17 3.21 5.44 11.33
CA CYS A 17 2.86 4.07 10.95
C CYS A 17 1.39 3.77 11.27
N ALA A 18 0.66 3.17 10.32
CA ALA A 18 -0.74 2.78 10.47
C ALA A 18 -0.94 1.29 10.14
N SER A 19 -2.00 0.71 10.70
CA SER A 19 -2.33 -0.71 10.50
C SER A 19 -3.45 -0.88 9.46
N PHE A 20 -3.35 -1.92 8.63
CA PHE A 20 -4.39 -2.26 7.65
C PHE A 20 -5.69 -2.76 8.29
N LEU A 21 -5.59 -3.48 9.40
CA LEU A 21 -6.71 -3.86 10.26
C LEU A 21 -6.30 -3.63 11.71
N SER A 22 -7.27 -3.51 12.62
CA SER A 22 -7.01 -3.29 14.05
C SER A 22 -6.16 -4.39 14.71
N SER A 23 -6.20 -5.61 14.19
CA SER A 23 -5.43 -6.77 14.66
C SER A 23 -4.07 -6.94 13.98
N VAL A 24 -3.76 -6.12 12.98
CA VAL A 24 -2.55 -6.22 12.16
C VAL A 24 -1.48 -5.28 12.73
N PRO A 25 -0.24 -5.75 12.99
CA PRO A 25 0.86 -4.87 13.32
C PRO A 25 1.06 -3.78 12.26
N CYS A 26 1.33 -2.55 12.68
CA CYS A 26 1.75 -1.53 11.73
C CYS A 26 3.20 -1.90 11.31
N ALA A 27 3.40 -2.22 10.03
CA ALA A 27 4.66 -2.72 9.50
C ALA A 27 4.69 -2.61 7.98
N ILE A 28 5.87 -2.84 7.39
CA ILE A 28 6.01 -3.12 5.97
C ILE A 28 5.67 -4.59 5.74
N TYR A 29 4.83 -4.85 4.75
CA TYR A 29 4.40 -6.19 4.37
C TYR A 29 4.95 -6.54 2.99
N ALA A 30 5.67 -7.65 2.87
CA ALA A 30 6.19 -8.15 1.60
C ALA A 30 5.29 -9.27 1.06
N SER A 31 5.04 -9.28 -0.25
CA SER A 31 4.20 -10.30 -0.88
C SER A 31 4.85 -11.67 -0.83
N THR A 32 4.05 -12.69 -0.55
CA THR A 32 4.46 -14.09 -0.47
C THR A 32 3.75 -14.98 -1.47
N SER A 33 2.57 -14.57 -1.93
CA SER A 33 1.82 -15.25 -3.00
C SER A 33 0.72 -14.36 -3.54
N GLY A 34 0.12 -14.76 -4.66
CA GLY A 34 -1.04 -14.08 -5.22
C GLY A 34 -1.57 -14.79 -6.46
N THR A 35 -2.82 -14.47 -6.80
CA THR A 35 -3.52 -15.05 -7.94
C THR A 35 -4.25 -13.97 -8.74
N ALA A 36 -4.34 -14.17 -10.06
CA ALA A 36 -5.21 -13.42 -10.96
C ALA A 36 -6.21 -14.37 -11.60
N GLY A 37 -7.50 -14.19 -11.32
CA GLY A 37 -8.56 -15.09 -11.80
C GLY A 37 -8.32 -16.56 -11.44
N GLY A 38 -7.74 -16.82 -10.27
CA GLY A 38 -7.37 -18.17 -9.80
C GLY A 38 -6.10 -18.77 -10.41
N ARG A 39 -5.35 -18.02 -11.23
CA ARG A 39 -4.02 -18.43 -11.72
C ARG A 39 -2.94 -17.78 -10.86
N ASP A 40 -1.96 -18.56 -10.43
CA ASP A 40 -0.84 -18.05 -9.64
C ASP A 40 -0.09 -16.94 -10.38
N LEU A 41 0.41 -15.97 -9.62
CA LEU A 41 1.30 -14.90 -10.07
C LEU A 41 2.71 -15.16 -9.52
N PRO A 42 3.58 -15.92 -10.20
CA PRO A 42 4.89 -16.29 -9.64
C PRO A 42 5.75 -15.10 -9.25
N TRP A 43 5.58 -13.96 -9.94
CA TRP A 43 6.35 -12.75 -9.70
C TRP A 43 6.02 -12.04 -8.38
N VAL A 44 4.86 -12.28 -7.74
CA VAL A 44 4.59 -11.69 -6.41
C VAL A 44 5.22 -12.51 -5.29
N ALA A 45 5.48 -13.80 -5.52
CA ALA A 45 5.99 -14.70 -4.50
C ALA A 45 7.44 -14.40 -4.06
N SER A 46 8.17 -13.58 -4.84
CA SER A 46 9.53 -13.14 -4.54
C SER A 46 9.63 -11.95 -3.58
N GLY A 47 8.52 -11.44 -3.03
CA GLY A 47 8.53 -10.20 -2.25
C GLY A 47 8.67 -8.93 -3.11
N SER A 48 8.37 -9.03 -4.41
CA SER A 48 8.40 -7.93 -5.38
C SER A 48 7.36 -6.84 -5.13
N LEU A 49 6.40 -7.08 -4.23
CA LEU A 49 5.51 -6.05 -3.70
C LEU A 49 5.79 -5.83 -2.23
N ARG A 50 6.02 -4.57 -1.86
CA ARG A 50 6.07 -4.14 -0.46
C ARG A 50 5.01 -3.10 -0.22
N VAL A 51 4.15 -3.33 0.76
CA VAL A 51 3.04 -2.44 1.09
C VAL A 51 3.19 -1.94 2.53
N GLU A 52 2.89 -0.68 2.73
CA GLU A 52 2.81 -0.06 4.05
C GLU A 52 1.68 0.97 4.07
N LEU A 53 1.12 1.17 5.25
CA LEU A 53 0.09 2.17 5.48
C LEU A 53 0.64 3.20 6.46
N ASN A 54 0.45 4.47 6.11
CA ASN A 54 0.83 5.59 6.96
C ASN A 54 -0.40 6.45 7.26
N SER A 55 -0.45 7.06 8.43
CA SER A 55 -1.39 8.13 8.74
C SER A 55 -0.69 9.49 8.70
N VAL A 56 -1.29 10.43 7.99
CA VAL A 56 -0.87 11.83 7.87
C VAL A 56 -2.07 12.69 8.26
N ASN A 57 -1.99 13.39 9.39
CA ASN A 57 -3.11 14.20 9.93
C ASN A 57 -4.42 13.43 10.16
N GLY A 58 -4.36 12.11 10.38
CA GLY A 58 -5.52 11.25 10.56
C GLY A 58 -6.01 10.58 9.28
N ASP A 59 -5.58 11.06 8.10
CA ASP A 59 -5.88 10.43 6.82
C ASP A 59 -4.90 9.28 6.55
N LEU A 60 -5.38 8.22 5.91
CA LEU A 60 -4.58 7.05 5.58
C LEU A 60 -4.02 7.15 4.17
N TYR A 61 -2.74 6.83 4.04
CA TYR A 61 -2.01 6.80 2.78
C TYR A 61 -1.34 5.44 2.60
N LEU A 62 -1.68 4.80 1.49
CA LEU A 62 -1.06 3.56 1.04
C LEU A 62 0.21 3.89 0.24
N SER A 63 1.29 3.19 0.57
CA SER A 63 2.50 3.12 -0.26
C SER A 63 2.70 1.68 -0.71
N VAL A 64 2.81 1.48 -2.02
CA VAL A 64 3.16 0.21 -2.64
C VAL A 64 4.45 0.39 -3.43
N ARG A 65 5.50 -0.33 -3.02
CA ARG A 65 6.72 -0.43 -3.80
C ARG A 65 6.64 -1.68 -4.66
N THR A 66 6.83 -1.49 -5.94
CA THR A 66 7.02 -2.55 -6.92
C THR A 66 8.47 -2.52 -7.43
N ASP A 67 8.81 -3.45 -8.31
CA ASP A 67 10.14 -3.53 -8.93
C ASP A 67 10.42 -2.41 -9.95
N CYS A 68 9.43 -1.58 -10.31
CA CYS A 68 9.60 -0.54 -11.32
C CYS A 68 9.20 0.86 -10.85
N ALA A 69 7.91 1.12 -10.63
CA ALA A 69 7.40 2.42 -10.25
C ALA A 69 6.65 2.32 -8.91
N PRO A 70 6.98 3.18 -7.92
CA PRO A 70 6.20 3.23 -6.69
C PRO A 70 4.78 3.72 -7.00
N ILE A 71 3.81 3.14 -6.30
CA ILE A 71 2.39 3.49 -6.35
C ILE A 71 2.02 4.03 -4.96
N SER A 72 1.34 5.17 -4.90
CA SER A 72 0.88 5.72 -3.62
C SER A 72 -0.40 6.52 -3.77
N GLY A 73 -1.17 6.63 -2.69
CA GLY A 73 -2.39 7.41 -2.69
C GLY A 73 -3.15 7.35 -1.36
N PRO A 74 -4.12 8.25 -1.16
CA PRO A 74 -5.02 8.17 -0.02
C PRO A 74 -5.88 6.91 -0.12
N VAL A 75 -6.22 6.34 1.03
CA VAL A 75 -7.15 5.21 1.12
C VAL A 75 -8.15 5.45 2.25
N GLU A 76 -9.33 4.87 2.09
CA GLU A 76 -10.32 4.76 3.16
C GLU A 76 -10.47 3.30 3.54
N ILE A 77 -10.53 3.02 4.85
CA ILE A 77 -10.77 1.66 5.37
C ILE A 77 -12.08 1.69 6.16
N THR A 78 -13.07 0.95 5.66
CA THR A 78 -14.37 0.76 6.32
C THR A 78 -14.53 -0.70 6.68
N GLY A 79 -14.48 -1.01 7.98
CA GLY A 79 -14.41 -2.40 8.45
C GLY A 79 -13.14 -3.07 7.90
N ASP A 80 -13.35 -4.13 7.13
CA ASP A 80 -12.27 -4.93 6.54
C ASP A 80 -12.02 -4.59 5.05
N THR A 81 -12.67 -3.55 4.53
CA THR A 81 -12.56 -3.16 3.12
C THR A 81 -11.77 -1.86 2.98
N MET A 82 -10.68 -1.92 2.23
CA MET A 82 -9.88 -0.77 1.80
C MET A 82 -10.32 -0.32 0.40
N THR A 83 -10.53 0.98 0.22
CA THR A 83 -10.78 1.61 -1.09
C THR A 83 -9.73 2.70 -1.30
N ALA A 84 -9.06 2.67 -2.44
CA ALA A 84 -8.11 3.71 -2.80
C ALA A 84 -8.81 4.89 -3.48
N GLY A 85 -8.39 6.11 -3.12
CA GLY A 85 -8.77 7.33 -3.82
C GLY A 85 -7.89 7.56 -5.04
N ASP A 86 -7.47 8.81 -5.25
CA ASP A 86 -6.60 9.18 -6.37
C ASP A 86 -5.19 8.61 -6.18
N ILE A 87 -4.92 7.47 -6.83
CA ILE A 87 -3.61 6.83 -6.84
C ILE A 87 -2.69 7.53 -7.84
N ALA A 88 -1.50 7.88 -7.38
CA ALA A 88 -0.37 8.26 -8.22
C ALA A 88 0.56 7.07 -8.47
N ILE A 89 1.11 7.01 -9.69
CA ILE A 89 2.17 6.07 -10.06
C ILE A 89 3.39 6.86 -10.52
N GLY A 90 4.58 6.44 -10.08
CA GLY A 90 5.85 7.02 -10.54
C GLY A 90 6.07 6.84 -12.04
N ALA A 91 7.00 7.61 -12.60
CA ALA A 91 7.39 7.48 -14.00
C ALA A 91 7.93 6.06 -14.28
N ILE A 92 7.37 5.40 -15.30
CA ILE A 92 7.75 4.06 -15.71
C ILE A 92 8.88 4.16 -16.73
N GLY A 93 10.08 3.76 -16.33
CA GLY A 93 11.27 3.65 -17.20
C GLY A 93 11.82 2.23 -17.33
N CYS A 94 11.09 1.24 -16.84
CA CYS A 94 11.52 -0.15 -16.77
C CYS A 94 11.16 -0.95 -18.03
N PRO A 95 11.72 -2.17 -18.19
CA PRO A 95 11.28 -3.11 -19.21
C PRO A 95 9.77 -3.34 -19.17
N GLU A 96 9.17 -3.58 -20.35
CA GLU A 96 7.72 -3.70 -20.53
C GLU A 96 7.07 -4.70 -19.56
N GLU A 97 7.71 -5.83 -19.31
CA GLU A 97 7.22 -6.86 -18.39
C GLU A 97 7.07 -6.37 -16.94
N LEU A 98 7.93 -5.46 -16.47
CA LEU A 98 7.80 -4.87 -15.13
C LEU A 98 6.69 -3.81 -15.11
N GLY A 99 6.60 -2.99 -16.15
CA GLY A 99 5.52 -2.00 -16.29
C GLY A 99 4.14 -2.66 -16.33
N ARG A 100 4.00 -3.82 -16.98
CA ARG A 100 2.75 -4.61 -16.98
C ARG A 100 2.37 -5.11 -15.58
N ARG A 101 3.34 -5.47 -14.74
CA ARG A 101 3.09 -5.88 -13.34
C ARG A 101 2.58 -4.71 -12.51
N ASP A 102 3.21 -3.54 -12.65
CA ASP A 102 2.77 -2.33 -11.96
C ASP A 102 1.36 -1.92 -12.38
N GLN A 103 1.06 -2.00 -13.68
CA GLN A 103 -0.30 -1.74 -14.18
C GLN A 103 -1.32 -2.73 -13.59
N TRP A 104 -0.97 -4.01 -13.47
CA TRP A 104 -1.84 -5.00 -12.83
C TRP A 104 -2.12 -4.65 -11.36
N VAL A 105 -1.10 -4.24 -10.61
CA VAL A 105 -1.26 -3.79 -9.20
C VAL A 105 -2.17 -2.57 -9.12
N LEU A 106 -1.99 -1.61 -10.04
CA LEU A 106 -2.84 -0.42 -10.11
C LEU A 106 -4.31 -0.80 -10.37
N GLU A 107 -4.59 -1.67 -11.35
CA GLU A 107 -5.96 -2.14 -11.62
C GLU A 107 -6.55 -2.95 -10.46
N PHE A 108 -5.72 -3.71 -9.73
CA PHE A 108 -6.14 -4.39 -8.51
C PHE A 108 -6.62 -3.40 -7.45
N LEU A 109 -5.88 -2.32 -7.22
CA LEU A 109 -6.15 -1.31 -6.18
C LEU A 109 -7.30 -0.34 -6.53
N LYS A 110 -7.62 -0.17 -7.82
CA LYS A 110 -8.80 0.61 -8.27
C LYS A 110 -10.13 0.00 -7.86
N ARG A 111 -10.14 -1.26 -7.43
CA ARG A 111 -11.32 -1.97 -6.96
C ARG A 111 -11.25 -2.10 -5.43
N PRO A 112 -12.39 -2.18 -4.73
CA PRO A 112 -12.40 -2.44 -3.29
C PRO A 112 -11.60 -3.69 -2.93
N VAL A 113 -10.75 -3.58 -1.92
CA VAL A 113 -9.88 -4.65 -1.42
C VAL A 113 -10.39 -5.11 -0.07
N ASN A 114 -10.92 -6.32 -0.02
CA ASN A 114 -11.22 -6.97 1.26
C ASN A 114 -9.94 -7.51 1.87
N MET A 115 -9.75 -7.25 3.15
CA MET A 115 -8.55 -7.60 3.89
C MET A 115 -8.91 -8.60 4.99
N THR A 116 -8.06 -9.59 5.18
CA THR A 116 -8.12 -10.47 6.34
C THR A 116 -6.73 -10.65 6.92
N PHE A 117 -6.65 -10.93 8.21
CA PHE A 117 -5.39 -11.24 8.86
C PHE A 117 -5.53 -12.47 9.74
N GLY A 118 -4.66 -13.45 9.50
CA GLY A 118 -4.61 -14.68 10.27
C GLY A 118 -3.31 -15.42 10.00
N GLN A 119 -2.81 -16.14 11.00
CA GLN A 119 -1.54 -16.88 10.90
C GLN A 119 -0.39 -16.01 10.36
N ASP A 120 -0.27 -14.79 10.89
CA ASP A 120 0.72 -13.78 10.51
C ASP A 120 0.74 -13.41 9.03
N THR A 121 -0.39 -13.64 8.34
CA THR A 121 -0.54 -13.39 6.91
C THR A 121 -1.65 -12.38 6.70
N LEU A 122 -1.30 -11.24 6.10
CA LEU A 122 -2.25 -10.26 5.60
C LEU A 122 -2.67 -10.70 4.21
N GLN A 123 -3.96 -10.96 4.01
CA GLN A 123 -4.51 -11.32 2.72
C GLN A 123 -5.39 -10.20 2.19
N TRP A 124 -5.17 -9.84 0.94
CA TRP A 124 -5.97 -8.91 0.17
C TRP A 124 -6.71 -9.66 -0.92
N LYS A 125 -8.00 -9.36 -1.08
CA LYS A 125 -8.85 -9.92 -2.12
C LYS A 125 -9.63 -8.82 -2.82
N SER A 126 -9.55 -8.81 -4.15
CA SER A 126 -10.27 -7.89 -5.00
C SER A 126 -10.90 -8.65 -6.17
N GLY A 127 -12.23 -8.82 -6.15
CA GLY A 127 -12.93 -9.70 -7.08
C GLY A 127 -12.43 -11.15 -6.97
N ALA A 128 -11.89 -11.68 -8.08
CA ALA A 128 -11.31 -13.03 -8.17
C ALA A 128 -9.80 -13.07 -7.87
N ASP A 129 -9.18 -11.92 -7.65
CA ASP A 129 -7.73 -11.80 -7.50
C ASP A 129 -7.35 -11.75 -6.02
N THR A 130 -6.18 -12.29 -5.68
CA THR A 130 -5.67 -12.31 -4.30
C THR A 130 -4.20 -11.93 -4.23
N LEU A 131 -3.81 -11.30 -3.13
CA LEU A 131 -2.43 -11.09 -2.72
C LEU A 131 -2.29 -11.48 -1.25
N SER A 132 -1.22 -12.19 -0.90
CA SER A 132 -0.90 -12.53 0.48
C SER A 132 0.45 -11.93 0.83
N PHE A 133 0.57 -11.43 2.06
CA PHE A 133 1.75 -10.75 2.54
C PHE A 133 2.11 -11.20 3.94
N LYS A 134 3.40 -11.09 4.27
CA LYS A 134 3.92 -11.22 5.63
C LYS A 134 4.69 -9.97 6.01
N SER A 135 4.75 -9.67 7.31
CA SER A 135 5.58 -8.58 7.81
C SER A 135 7.03 -8.82 7.37
N ALA A 136 7.60 -7.86 6.64
CA ALA A 136 9.03 -7.88 6.36
C ALA A 136 9.77 -7.58 7.66
N ALA A 137 10.77 -8.38 8.00
CA ALA A 137 11.71 -8.01 9.05
C ALA A 137 12.39 -6.69 8.64
N SER A 138 12.46 -5.75 9.57
CA SER A 138 13.14 -4.46 9.43
C SER A 138 14.62 -4.61 9.16
#